data_AF-A0A4Q7CK97-F1
#
_entry.id   AF-A0A4Q7CK97-F1
#
_cell.length_a   1.000
_cell.length_b   1.000
_cell.length_c   1.000
_cell.angle_alpha   90.00
_cell.angle_beta   90.00
_cell.angle_gamma   90.00
#
_symmetry.space_group_name_H-M   'P 1'
#
loop_
_entity.id
_entity.type
_entity.pdbx_description
1 polymer ?
#
loop_
_entity_poly.entity_id
_entity_poly.type
_entity_poly.pdbx_seq_one_letter_code
_entity_poly.pdbx_strand_id
1 'polypeptide(L)' 'FSENAEDFGVQRFKEGFNAHVEEYIGDFVKPVHPLIYKLYRVTEKVRNK' A
#
# COMPACT_ATOMS: atom_id res chain seq x y z
N PHE A 1 -10.81 -3.18 5.56
CA PHE A 1 -11.15 -4.48 6.19
C PHE A 1 -12.30 -5.10 5.42
N SER A 2 -12.01 -6.04 4.52
CA SER A 2 -13.03 -6.78 3.77
C SER A 2 -12.80 -8.26 4.01
N GLU A 3 -13.87 -9.02 4.21
CA GLU A 3 -13.78 -10.46 4.49
C GLU A 3 -13.25 -11.27 3.30
N ASN A 4 -13.33 -10.69 2.09
CA ASN A 4 -12.81 -11.28 0.87
C ASN A 4 -11.39 -10.81 0.53
N ALA A 5 -10.73 -10.05 1.41
CA ALA A 5 -9.36 -9.61 1.19
C ALA A 5 -8.37 -10.77 1.42
N GLU A 6 -7.30 -10.80 0.62
CA GLU A 6 -6.25 -11.83 0.73
C GLU A 6 -5.61 -11.87 2.13
N ASP A 7 -5.51 -10.72 2.79
CA ASP A 7 -4.89 -10.52 4.10
C ASP A 7 -5.87 -10.66 5.29
N PHE A 8 -7.12 -11.03 5.04
CA PHE A 8 -8.16 -11.13 6.07
C PHE A 8 -7.77 -12.07 7.23
N GLY A 9 -7.11 -13.19 6.93
CA GLY A 9 -6.63 -14.14 7.95
C GLY A 9 -5.60 -13.52 8.91
N VAL A 10 -4.71 -12.67 8.40
CA VAL A 10 -3.68 -11.99 9.21
C VAL A 10 -4.32 -10.95 10.14
N GLN A 11 -5.34 -10.24 9.65
CA GLN A 11 -6.09 -9.29 10.44
C GLN A 11 -6.80 -9.99 11.61
N ARG A 12 -7.53 -11.08 11.34
CA ARG A 12 -8.20 -11.88 12.39
C ARG A 12 -7.24 -12.48 13.42
N PHE A 13 -6.06 -12.93 12.98
CA PHE A 13 -5.03 -13.40 13.90
C PHE A 13 -4.59 -12.29 14.89
N LYS A 14 -4.38 -11.06 14.39
CA LYS A 14 -3.96 -9.93 15.23
C LYS A 14 -5.04 -9.41 16.16
N GLU A 15 -6.31 -9.46 15.75
CA GLU A 15 -7.46 -9.11 16.60
C GLU A 15 -7.50 -9.94 17.89
N GLY A 16 -7.08 -11.21 17.84
CA GLY A 16 -7.02 -12.11 19.01
C GLY A 16 -6.05 -11.66 20.13
N PHE A 17 -5.19 -10.68 19.86
CA PHE A 17 -4.25 -10.12 20.83
C PHE A 17 -4.71 -8.79 21.44
N ASN A 18 -5.99 -8.43 21.27
CA ASN A 18 -6.53 -7.12 21.66
C ASN A 18 -5.77 -5.95 20.99
N ALA A 19 -5.33 -6.16 19.75
CA ALA A 19 -4.58 -5.17 18.98
C ALA A 19 -5.48 -4.01 18.53
N HIS A 20 -4.94 -2.80 18.53
CA HIS A 20 -5.58 -1.61 17.97
C HIS A 20 -4.99 -1.30 16.60
N VAL A 21 -5.83 -0.89 15.64
CA VAL A 21 -5.37 -0.46 14.33
C VAL A 21 -5.00 1.02 14.38
N GLU A 22 -3.74 1.33 14.15
CA GLU A 22 -3.27 2.70 13.95
C GLU A 22 -3.06 2.96 12.45
N GLU A 23 -3.79 3.93 11.91
CA GLU A 23 -3.60 4.39 10.54
C GLU A 23 -2.60 5.55 10.51
N TYR A 24 -1.47 5.33 9.85
CA TYR A 24 -0.43 6.34 9.68
C TYR A 24 -0.64 7.14 8.39
N ILE A 25 -0.04 8.33 8.35
CA ILE A 25 -0.06 9.26 7.20
C ILE A 25 0.48 8.68 5.88
N GLY A 26 1.20 7.55 5.95
CA GLY A 26 1.80 6.92 4.79
C GLY A 26 2.93 7.74 4.18
N ASP A 27 3.18 7.51 2.89
CA ASP A 27 4.31 8.10 2.17
C ASP A 27 3.91 9.33 1.37
N PHE A 28 4.75 10.36 1.43
CA PHE A 28 4.64 11.54 0.56
C PHE A 28 5.71 11.48 -0.52
N VAL A 29 5.28 11.54 -1.79
CA VAL A 29 6.21 11.63 -2.92
C VAL A 29 6.08 12.99 -3.58
N LYS A 30 7.19 13.74 -3.63
CA LYS A 30 7.31 15.01 -4.35
C LYS A 30 8.10 14.82 -5.65
N PRO A 31 7.45 14.78 -6.82
CA PRO A 31 8.16 14.71 -8.09
C PRO A 31 8.92 16.01 -8.38
N VAL A 32 10.25 15.97 -8.39
CA VAL A 32 11.08 17.13 -8.77
C VAL A 32 10.93 17.44 -10.27
N HIS A 33 10.83 16.40 -11.10
CA HIS A 33 10.53 16.49 -12.53
C HIS A 33 9.27 15.69 -12.87
N PRO A 34 8.09 16.32 -12.92
CA PRO A 34 6.81 15.61 -13.03
C PRO A 34 6.67 14.71 -14.26
N LEU A 35 7.16 15.16 -15.42
CA LEU A 35 7.05 14.41 -16.67
C LEU A 35 7.92 13.14 -16.65
N ILE A 36 9.17 13.25 -16.20
CA ILE A 36 10.10 12.12 -16.09
C ILE A 36 9.58 11.11 -15.06
N TYR A 37 9.11 11.60 -13.90
CA TYR A 37 8.52 10.75 -12.87
C TYR A 37 7.30 9.98 -13.37
N LYS A 38 6.44 10.60 -14.19
CA LYS A 38 5.29 9.93 -14.80
C LYS A 38 5.72 8.81 -15.75
N LEU A 39 6.71 9.05 -16.62
CA LEU A 39 7.25 8.03 -17.52
C LEU A 39 7.84 6.86 -16.73
N TYR A 40 8.66 7.14 -15.72
CA TYR A 40 9.23 6.13 -14.82
C TYR A 40 8.14 5.27 -14.16
N ARG A 41 7.07 5.88 -13.64
CA ARG A 41 5.95 5.16 -13.01
C ARG A 41 5.22 4.24 -14.00
N VAL A 42 5.15 4.61 -15.28
CA VAL A 42 4.55 3.77 -16.33
C VAL A 42 5.47 2.59 -16.65
N THR A 43 6.77 2.81 -16.81
CA THR A 43 7.72 1.73 -17.07
C THR A 43 7.80 0.74 -15.90
N GLU A 44 7.77 1.24 -14.66
CA GLU A 44 7.73 0.38 -13.46
C GLU A 44 6.49 -0.51 -13.43
N LYS A 45 5.31 0.04 -13.76
CA LYS A 45 4.07 -0.75 -13.79
C LYS A 45 4.10 -1.85 -14.84
N VAL A 46 4.77 -1.64 -15.97
CA VAL A 46 4.94 -2.66 -17.02
C VAL A 46 5.97 -3.70 -16.61
N ARG A 47 7.03 -3.30 -15.91
CA ARG A 47 8.08 -4.20 -15.41
C ARG A 47 7.60 -5.10 -14.27
N ASN A 48 6.80 -4.55 -13.35
CA ASN A 48 6.34 -5.24 -12.14
C ASN A 48 5.00 -5.97 -12.38
N LYS A 49 4.62 -6.18 -13.64
CA LYS A 49 3.47 -6.97 -14.08
C LYS A 49 3.99 -8.25 -14.72
#